data_AF-A0A0S2S4M7-F1
#
_entry.id   AF-A0A0S2S4M7-F1
#
_cell.length_a   1.000
_cell.length_b   1.000
_cell.length_c   1.000
_cell.angle_alpha   90.00
_cell.angle_beta   90.00
_cell.angle_gamma   90.00
#
_symmetry.space_group_name_H-M   'P 1'
#
loop_
_entity.id
_entity.type
_entity.pdbx_description
1 polymer ?
#
loop_
_entity_poly.entity_id
_entity_poly.type
_entity_poly.pdbx_seq_one_letter_code
_entity_poly.pdbx_strand_id
1 'polypeptide(L)'
;MQSAFLGCDFMYKLQFNWNEGKDNYDRIRYITMKEVNYLIEQFLLDLLNKAEYEKKHLLSLYKHIMDDQKVRQITAQLMHIKDDAGVPNLTREDTLSRVKRFIDSANKDTVKDPTSGVLKPITTQFMVVCVNFTGIGSEQDEFHYGIVWDEQRKRDNVSIIPTTSFKAEKTLDTDLSFNIGHVSFLQGETVVLMNQITSVSRKRIRNVRHKNPITDKFEIVKLSPEQQNRIKDGFRIYGLKERSLYNEFIYNSFVDTLPILEYPEVQYFHLNRPIRLVENYKNKLTYKLYDDEKVYVIERKPYKLPSGTNRIGLLKSWVEAVAIMDPLSKKIITMRDKVRQSAYEEIQNAIQAFGEDNEAELKSS
;
A
#
# COMPACT_ATOMS: atom_id res chain seq x y z
N MET A 1 53.94 13.62 12.82
CA MET A 1 52.94 13.37 11.77
C MET A 1 52.07 12.22 12.25
N GLN A 2 50.94 12.50 12.91
CA GLN A 2 49.60 12.71 12.30
C GLN A 2 49.18 11.49 11.49
N SER A 3 48.38 10.56 12.04
CA SER A 3 46.91 10.59 12.21
C SER A 3 46.14 10.56 10.88
N ALA A 4 45.43 9.45 10.61
CA ALA A 4 44.11 9.43 9.99
C ALA A 4 43.59 7.98 9.85
N PHE A 5 43.17 7.37 10.96
CA PHE A 5 42.06 6.40 10.88
C PHE A 5 40.82 7.19 11.26
N LEU A 6 40.10 7.66 10.25
CA LEU A 6 38.81 8.33 10.39
C LEU A 6 37.83 7.34 11.01
N GLY A 7 37.31 7.71 12.17
CA GLY A 7 36.26 7.00 12.88
C GLY A 7 35.01 6.89 12.03
N CYS A 8 34.47 5.68 11.97
CA CYS A 8 33.06 5.45 11.68
C CYS A 8 32.40 5.11 13.01
N ASP A 9 31.79 6.13 13.63
CA ASP A 9 30.91 5.94 14.79
C ASP A 9 29.66 5.19 14.32
N PHE A 10 29.59 3.90 14.63
CA PHE A 10 28.35 3.12 14.49
C PHE A 10 27.38 3.57 15.59
N MET A 11 26.23 4.14 15.20
CA MET A 11 25.14 4.47 16.13
C MET A 11 24.13 3.32 16.17
N TYR A 12 23.76 2.85 17.36
CA TYR A 12 22.74 1.82 17.56
C TYR A 12 21.55 2.37 18.36
N LYS A 13 20.34 1.90 18.04
CA LYS A 13 19.07 2.40 18.61
C LYS A 13 18.53 1.44 19.68
N LEU A 14 18.54 1.86 20.95
CA LEU A 14 17.79 1.22 22.05
C LEU A 14 16.86 2.26 22.69
N GLN A 15 15.64 1.86 23.06
CA GLN A 15 14.61 2.73 23.64
C GLN A 15 14.26 2.20 25.03
N PHE A 16 14.48 3.00 26.07
CA PHE A 16 14.05 2.72 27.44
C PHE A 16 12.83 3.60 27.77
N ASN A 17 11.80 3.01 28.37
CA ASN A 17 10.67 3.76 28.93
C ASN A 17 11.08 4.31 30.29
N TRP A 18 11.22 5.63 30.39
CA TRP A 18 11.36 6.33 31.66
C TRP A 18 9.99 6.90 32.05
N ASN A 19 9.43 6.40 33.14
CA ASN A 19 8.14 6.84 33.66
C ASN A 19 8.35 8.00 34.64
N GLU A 20 8.38 9.23 34.14
CA GLU A 20 7.99 10.39 34.96
C GLU A 20 7.18 11.40 34.13
N GLY A 21 5.93 11.60 34.55
CA GLY A 21 5.16 12.85 34.45
C GLY A 21 5.07 13.57 33.11
N LYS A 22 3.91 13.40 32.44
CA LYS A 22 3.19 14.33 31.55
C LYS A 22 4.00 14.99 30.40
N ASP A 23 3.49 14.75 29.19
CA ASP A 23 3.94 15.27 27.88
C ASP A 23 5.04 14.46 27.17
N ASN A 24 4.70 13.22 26.78
CA ASN A 24 5.55 12.38 25.94
C ASN A 24 5.37 12.71 24.45
N TYR A 25 6.21 13.61 23.94
CA TYR A 25 6.76 13.46 22.59
C TYR A 25 7.88 12.42 22.66
N ASP A 26 7.76 11.32 21.91
CA ASP A 26 8.85 10.33 21.75
C ASP A 26 10.08 11.01 21.13
N ARG A 27 10.97 11.54 21.95
CA ARG A 27 12.30 12.00 21.51
C ARG A 27 13.17 10.76 21.30
N ILE A 28 13.37 10.39 20.04
CA ILE A 28 14.36 9.39 19.65
C ILE A 28 15.75 9.97 19.95
N ARG A 29 16.46 9.38 20.93
CA ARG A 29 17.87 9.69 21.19
C ARG A 29 18.75 8.61 20.56
N TYR A 30 19.72 9.03 19.76
CA TYR A 30 20.74 8.14 19.23
C TYR A 30 21.76 7.82 20.33
N ILE A 31 22.09 6.55 20.48
CA ILE A 31 23.05 6.08 21.45
C ILE A 31 24.36 5.78 20.68
N THR A 32 25.41 6.48 21.03
CA THR A 32 26.76 6.31 20.46
C THR A 32 27.36 4.98 20.91
N MET A 33 28.33 4.42 20.16
CA MET A 33 29.13 3.26 20.62
C MET A 33 29.71 3.48 22.03
N LYS A 34 30.01 4.73 22.37
CA LYS A 34 30.47 5.14 23.69
C LYS A 34 29.40 4.90 24.78
N GLU A 35 28.13 5.17 24.48
CA GLU A 35 27.02 4.92 25.40
C GLU A 35 26.59 3.43 25.43
N VAL A 36 26.79 2.67 24.35
CA VAL A 36 26.64 1.19 24.37
C VAL A 36 27.71 0.55 25.24
N ASN A 37 28.97 0.96 25.07
CA ASN A 37 30.06 0.52 25.93
C ASN A 37 29.79 0.93 27.39
N TYR A 38 29.26 2.12 27.62
CA TYR A 38 28.82 2.55 28.95
C TYR A 38 27.71 1.66 29.52
N LEU A 39 26.70 1.26 28.73
CA LEU A 39 25.65 0.34 29.19
C LEU A 39 26.20 -1.06 29.48
N ILE A 40 27.15 -1.54 28.69
CA ILE A 40 27.85 -2.80 28.94
C ILE A 40 28.69 -2.69 30.22
N GLU A 41 29.42 -1.60 30.41
CA GLU A 41 30.17 -1.32 31.62
C GLU A 41 29.25 -1.22 32.84
N GLN A 42 28.11 -0.54 32.75
CA GLN A 42 27.11 -0.46 33.81
C GLN A 42 26.51 -1.83 34.12
N PHE A 43 26.18 -2.63 33.11
CA PHE A 43 25.70 -3.99 33.30
C PHE A 43 26.77 -4.88 33.96
N LEU A 44 28.03 -4.77 33.52
CA LEU A 44 29.15 -5.51 34.10
C LEU A 44 29.43 -5.06 35.54
N LEU A 45 29.33 -3.77 35.84
CA LEU A 45 29.44 -3.22 37.19
C LEU A 45 28.30 -3.68 38.10
N ASP A 46 27.07 -3.67 37.60
CA ASP A 46 25.90 -4.18 38.34
C ASP A 46 26.02 -5.69 38.58
N LEU A 47 26.51 -6.44 37.58
CA LEU A 47 26.82 -7.85 37.71
C LEU A 47 27.93 -8.08 38.76
N LEU A 48 28.98 -7.26 38.78
CA LEU A 48 30.07 -7.32 39.75
C LEU A 48 29.60 -7.01 41.19
N ASN A 49 28.54 -6.23 41.36
CA ASN A 49 27.99 -5.87 42.66
C ASN A 49 26.94 -6.87 43.19
N LYS A 50 26.49 -7.82 42.38
CA LYS A 50 25.56 -8.87 42.81
C LYS A 50 26.22 -9.93 43.67
N ALA A 51 25.40 -10.62 44.48
CA ALA A 51 25.87 -11.75 45.28
C ALA A 51 26.41 -12.87 44.38
N GLU A 52 27.39 -13.62 44.89
CA GLU A 52 28.12 -14.67 44.14
C GLU A 52 27.20 -15.70 43.47
N TYR A 53 26.09 -16.04 44.14
CA TYR A 53 25.11 -16.99 43.63
C TYR A 53 24.30 -16.43 42.45
N GLU A 54 23.91 -15.15 42.49
CA GLU A 54 23.20 -14.48 41.39
C GLU A 54 24.10 -14.33 40.17
N LYS A 55 25.37 -13.98 40.38
CA LYS A 55 26.40 -13.92 39.31
C LYS A 55 26.51 -15.26 38.59
N LYS A 56 26.69 -16.35 39.34
CA LYS A 56 26.79 -17.70 38.78
C LYS A 56 25.52 -18.09 38.02
N HIS A 57 24.35 -17.74 38.55
CA HIS A 57 23.08 -18.02 37.90
C HIS A 57 22.91 -17.24 36.58
N LEU A 58 23.17 -15.94 36.58
CA LEU A 58 23.08 -15.09 35.38
C LEU A 58 24.09 -15.50 34.30
N LEU A 59 25.33 -15.83 34.69
CA LEU A 59 26.34 -16.35 33.76
C LEU A 59 25.95 -17.71 33.17
N SER A 60 25.34 -18.59 33.98
CA SER A 60 24.79 -19.86 33.50
C SER A 60 23.66 -19.66 32.51
N LEU A 61 22.73 -18.74 32.78
CA LEU A 61 21.66 -18.38 31.85
C LEU A 61 22.20 -17.80 30.55
N TYR A 62 23.16 -16.87 30.63
CA TYR A 62 23.80 -16.29 29.45
C TYR A 62 24.51 -17.37 28.62
N LYS A 63 25.25 -18.28 29.28
CA LYS A 63 25.91 -19.40 28.60
C LYS A 63 24.88 -20.31 27.92
N HIS A 64 23.77 -20.62 28.59
CA HIS A 64 22.68 -21.40 27.99
C HIS A 64 22.06 -20.71 26.77
N ILE A 65 21.84 -19.38 26.83
CA ILE A 65 21.35 -18.60 25.69
C ILE A 65 22.35 -18.61 24.54
N MET A 66 23.65 -18.48 24.83
CA MET A 66 24.71 -18.50 23.84
C MET A 66 24.96 -19.89 23.25
N ASP A 67 24.69 -20.95 24.01
CA ASP A 67 24.80 -22.35 23.57
C ASP A 67 23.52 -22.86 22.89
N ASP A 68 22.42 -22.11 22.97
CA ASP A 68 21.18 -22.45 22.31
C ASP A 68 21.35 -22.39 20.78
N GLN A 69 21.15 -23.54 20.13
CA GLN A 69 21.32 -23.70 18.69
C GLN A 69 20.37 -22.80 17.89
N LYS A 70 19.14 -22.57 18.36
CA LYS A 70 18.17 -21.70 17.69
C LYS A 70 18.60 -20.24 17.79
N VAL A 71 19.11 -19.81 18.95
CA VAL A 71 19.65 -18.46 19.12
C VAL A 71 20.84 -18.24 18.20
N ARG A 72 21.77 -19.20 18.10
CA ARG A 72 22.89 -19.13 17.14
C ARG A 72 22.43 -19.07 15.70
N GLN A 73 21.44 -19.89 15.32
CA GLN A 73 20.88 -19.91 13.98
C GLN A 73 20.21 -18.58 13.62
N ILE A 74 19.39 -18.03 14.51
CA ILE A 74 18.77 -16.72 14.34
C ILE A 74 19.84 -15.64 14.21
N THR A 75 20.84 -15.64 15.10
CA THR A 75 21.92 -14.65 15.08
C THR A 75 22.73 -14.72 13.78
N ALA A 76 23.05 -15.93 13.29
CA ALA A 76 23.70 -16.13 12.00
C ALA A 76 22.84 -15.61 10.84
N GLN A 77 21.55 -15.94 10.82
CA GLN A 77 20.61 -15.45 9.80
C GLN A 77 20.50 -13.91 9.80
N LEU A 78 20.44 -13.27 10.98
CA LEU A 78 20.41 -11.82 11.12
C LEU A 78 21.70 -11.13 10.66
N MET A 79 22.85 -11.82 10.75
CA MET A 79 24.13 -11.33 10.23
C MET A 79 24.23 -11.42 8.70
N HIS A 80 23.41 -12.27 8.07
CA HIS A 80 23.37 -12.43 6.61
C HIS A 80 22.38 -11.49 5.92
N ILE A 81 21.60 -10.70 6.67
CA ILE A 81 20.78 -9.62 6.11
C ILE A 81 21.72 -8.57 5.53
N LYS A 82 21.77 -8.48 4.20
CA LYS A 82 22.53 -7.47 3.46
C LYS A 82 21.58 -6.39 2.95
N ASP A 83 22.11 -5.19 2.81
CA ASP A 83 21.39 -4.10 2.16
C ASP A 83 21.14 -4.45 0.70
N ASP A 84 19.88 -4.29 0.27
CA ASP A 84 19.50 -4.60 -1.10
C ASP A 84 19.90 -3.43 -1.99
N ALA A 85 21.04 -3.56 -2.68
CA ALA A 85 21.67 -2.47 -3.44
C ALA A 85 20.77 -1.84 -4.53
N GLY A 86 19.65 -2.50 -4.87
CA GLY A 86 18.66 -2.03 -5.84
C GLY A 86 17.45 -1.30 -5.26
N VAL A 87 17.26 -1.26 -3.94
CA VAL A 87 16.08 -0.63 -3.32
C VAL A 87 16.52 0.48 -2.38
N PRO A 88 16.39 1.76 -2.77
CA PRO A 88 16.76 2.86 -1.89
C PRO A 88 15.90 2.79 -0.61
N ASN A 89 16.57 2.76 0.55
CA ASN A 89 16.03 2.78 1.92
C ASN A 89 15.76 1.44 2.63
N LEU A 90 16.07 0.28 2.05
CA LEU A 90 16.00 -1.00 2.80
C LEU A 90 17.37 -1.36 3.36
N THR A 91 17.64 -0.86 4.57
CA THR A 91 18.87 -1.21 5.30
C THR A 91 18.63 -2.39 6.25
N ARG A 92 19.71 -3.02 6.69
CA ARG A 92 19.67 -4.00 7.78
C ARG A 92 18.97 -3.44 9.02
N GLU A 93 19.23 -2.18 9.38
CA GLU A 93 18.61 -1.51 10.52
C GLU A 93 17.10 -1.39 10.36
N ASP A 94 16.63 -1.04 9.16
CA ASP A 94 15.20 -0.99 8.87
C ASP A 94 14.57 -2.36 9.10
N THR A 95 15.13 -3.42 8.50
CA THR A 95 14.65 -4.80 8.66
C THR A 95 14.58 -5.23 10.13
N LEU A 96 15.64 -4.96 10.90
CA LEU A 96 15.67 -5.27 12.34
C LEU A 96 14.62 -4.47 13.11
N SER A 97 14.37 -3.21 12.74
CA SER A 97 13.33 -2.39 13.35
C SER A 97 11.93 -2.97 13.11
N ARG A 98 11.68 -3.53 11.91
CA ARG A 98 10.40 -4.17 11.57
C ARG A 98 10.19 -5.44 12.39
N VAL A 99 11.23 -6.29 12.51
CA VAL A 99 11.21 -7.49 13.36
C VAL A 99 10.92 -7.12 14.81
N LYS A 100 11.56 -6.06 15.33
CA LYS A 100 11.31 -5.57 16.68
C LYS A 100 9.85 -5.15 16.86
N ARG A 101 9.28 -4.35 15.95
CA ARG A 101 7.85 -3.94 16.02
C ARG A 101 6.90 -5.14 16.00
N PHE A 102 7.25 -6.20 15.28
CA PHE A 102 6.47 -7.45 15.28
C PHE A 102 6.48 -8.11 16.66
N ILE A 103 7.66 -8.27 17.27
CA ILE A 103 7.82 -8.85 18.61
C ILE A 103 7.08 -8.00 19.65
N ASP A 104 7.28 -6.69 19.64
CA ASP A 104 6.64 -5.76 20.58
C ASP A 104 5.11 -5.82 20.48
N SER A 105 4.57 -6.04 19.27
CA SER A 105 3.14 -6.21 19.06
C SER A 105 2.61 -7.56 19.53
N ALA A 106 3.39 -8.64 19.34
CA ALA A 106 3.02 -9.98 19.78
C ALA A 106 2.93 -10.09 21.31
N ASN A 107 3.82 -9.39 22.02
CA ASN A 107 3.91 -9.38 23.48
C ASN A 107 2.81 -8.59 24.20
N LYS A 108 1.99 -7.81 23.48
CA LYS A 108 0.84 -7.10 24.09
C LYS A 108 -0.24 -8.08 24.50
N ASP A 109 -0.91 -7.86 25.62
CA ASP A 109 -2.07 -8.67 25.99
C ASP A 109 -3.28 -8.37 25.11
N THR A 110 -4.01 -9.41 24.73
CA THR A 110 -5.29 -9.23 24.04
C THR A 110 -6.35 -8.81 25.06
N VAL A 111 -6.95 -7.64 24.84
CA VAL A 111 -8.03 -7.16 25.70
C VAL A 111 -9.34 -7.87 25.32
N LYS A 112 -9.86 -8.69 26.23
CA LYS A 112 -11.12 -9.42 26.07
C LYS A 112 -12.17 -8.91 27.06
N ASP A 113 -13.37 -8.67 26.58
CA ASP A 113 -14.52 -8.41 27.45
C ASP A 113 -14.88 -9.69 28.22
N PRO A 114 -14.90 -9.66 29.56
CA PRO A 114 -15.08 -10.87 30.37
C PRO A 114 -16.47 -11.49 30.24
N THR A 115 -17.49 -10.70 29.87
CA THR A 115 -18.88 -11.17 29.81
C THR A 115 -19.22 -11.69 28.42
N SER A 116 -18.87 -10.94 27.38
CA SER A 116 -19.23 -11.27 25.99
C SER A 116 -18.16 -12.10 25.28
N GLY A 117 -16.94 -12.12 25.83
CA GLY A 117 -15.76 -12.73 25.21
C GLY A 117 -15.28 -12.03 23.94
N VAL A 118 -15.79 -10.83 23.65
CA VAL A 118 -15.42 -10.00 22.49
C VAL A 118 -14.04 -9.39 22.71
N LEU A 119 -13.20 -9.44 21.68
CA LEU A 119 -11.87 -8.85 21.70
C LEU A 119 -11.91 -7.38 21.27
N LYS A 120 -11.09 -6.55 21.90
CA LYS A 120 -10.94 -5.13 21.60
C LYS A 120 -9.67 -4.86 20.76
N PRO A 121 -9.68 -3.85 19.86
CA PRO A 121 -10.82 -2.99 19.54
C PRO A 121 -11.90 -3.75 18.76
N ILE A 122 -13.17 -3.35 18.97
CA ILE A 122 -14.30 -3.86 18.18
C ILE A 122 -14.21 -3.21 16.80
N THR A 123 -14.17 -4.05 15.77
CA THR A 123 -14.14 -3.64 14.36
C THR A 123 -15.35 -4.23 13.65
N THR A 124 -15.70 -3.67 12.50
CA THR A 124 -16.73 -4.21 11.61
C THR A 124 -16.24 -4.11 10.18
N GLN A 125 -16.74 -4.96 9.29
CA GLN A 125 -16.45 -4.87 7.86
C GLN A 125 -16.69 -3.45 7.32
N PHE A 126 -15.81 -3.00 6.42
CA PHE A 126 -15.76 -1.66 5.80
C PHE A 126 -15.54 -0.48 6.76
N MET A 127 -15.10 -0.76 7.99
CA MET A 127 -14.57 0.26 8.89
C MET A 127 -13.14 0.59 8.51
N VAL A 128 -12.77 1.88 8.55
CA VAL A 128 -11.37 2.31 8.45
C VAL A 128 -10.75 2.32 9.83
N VAL A 129 -9.58 1.72 9.97
CA VAL A 129 -8.82 1.62 11.21
C VAL A 129 -7.38 2.03 10.97
N CYS A 130 -6.70 2.55 12.00
CA CYS A 130 -5.26 2.78 11.95
C CYS A 130 -4.55 1.53 12.46
N VAL A 131 -3.65 0.98 11.66
CA VAL A 131 -2.95 -0.27 11.95
C VAL A 131 -1.45 0.01 11.98
N ASN A 132 -0.76 -0.52 12.99
CA ASN A 132 0.69 -0.60 12.98
C ASN A 132 1.11 -1.77 12.08
N PHE A 133 1.35 -1.49 10.81
CA PHE A 133 1.87 -2.49 9.90
C PHE A 133 3.33 -2.80 10.22
N THR A 134 3.76 -3.96 9.75
CA THR A 134 5.00 -4.59 10.18
C THR A 134 5.58 -5.38 9.02
N GLY A 135 5.27 -4.92 7.80
CA GLY A 135 5.55 -5.61 6.56
C GLY A 135 7.02 -5.64 6.25
N ILE A 136 7.48 -6.68 5.58
CA ILE A 136 8.88 -6.86 5.20
C ILE A 136 9.02 -6.61 3.69
N GLY A 137 10.13 -5.97 3.27
CA GLY A 137 10.34 -5.61 1.87
C GLY A 137 9.41 -4.49 1.41
N SER A 138 8.65 -4.73 0.34
CA SER A 138 7.73 -3.77 -0.29
C SER A 138 6.34 -3.70 0.34
N GLU A 139 6.08 -4.52 1.36
CA GLU A 139 4.85 -4.47 2.15
C GLU A 139 4.78 -3.16 2.97
N GLN A 140 3.55 -2.71 3.23
CA GLN A 140 3.31 -1.55 4.06
C GLN A 140 3.85 -1.76 5.48
N ASP A 141 4.40 -0.69 6.05
CA ASP A 141 5.10 -0.69 7.32
C ASP A 141 4.72 0.56 8.12
N GLU A 142 4.81 0.50 9.44
CA GLU A 142 4.39 1.58 10.36
C GLU A 142 2.88 1.86 10.34
N PHE A 143 2.47 2.94 11.02
CA PHE A 143 1.08 3.34 11.15
C PHE A 143 0.49 3.83 9.83
N HIS A 144 -0.47 3.07 9.31
CA HIS A 144 -1.29 3.46 8.17
C HIS A 144 -2.75 3.15 8.38
N TYR A 145 -3.62 3.80 7.60
CA TYR A 145 -5.01 3.40 7.54
C TYR A 145 -5.15 2.08 6.77
N GLY A 146 -6.09 1.27 7.22
CA GLY A 146 -6.51 0.05 6.56
C GLY A 146 -8.02 -0.12 6.67
N ILE A 147 -8.59 -0.84 5.72
CA ILE A 147 -10.01 -1.12 5.66
C ILE A 147 -10.22 -2.54 6.17
N VAL A 148 -11.13 -2.71 7.12
CA VAL A 148 -11.52 -4.02 7.64
C VAL A 148 -12.29 -4.78 6.56
N TRP A 149 -11.72 -5.87 6.06
CA TRP A 149 -12.34 -6.71 5.02
C TRP A 149 -13.13 -7.87 5.61
N ASP A 150 -12.53 -8.58 6.56
CA ASP A 150 -13.16 -9.69 7.27
C ASP A 150 -12.75 -9.64 8.75
N GLU A 151 -13.70 -9.87 9.63
CA GLU A 151 -13.48 -9.85 11.06
C GLU A 151 -14.39 -10.83 11.79
N GLN A 152 -13.86 -11.45 12.85
CA GLN A 152 -14.68 -12.16 13.81
C GLN A 152 -14.44 -11.58 15.20
N ARG A 153 -15.50 -11.13 15.86
CA ARG A 153 -15.44 -10.42 17.15
C ARG A 153 -14.73 -11.18 18.28
N LYS A 154 -14.70 -12.51 18.20
CA LYS A 154 -14.07 -13.40 19.20
C LYS A 154 -12.68 -13.89 18.78
N ARG A 155 -12.19 -13.53 17.60
CA ARG A 155 -10.86 -13.89 17.09
C ARG A 155 -9.94 -12.68 17.04
N ASP A 156 -8.67 -12.92 17.33
CA ASP A 156 -7.66 -11.87 17.39
C ASP A 156 -7.24 -11.40 15.99
N ASN A 157 -7.34 -12.27 14.98
CA ASN A 157 -7.01 -11.95 13.61
C ASN A 157 -8.15 -11.20 12.90
N VAL A 158 -7.77 -10.14 12.18
CA VAL A 158 -8.65 -9.31 11.36
C VAL A 158 -8.00 -9.16 9.99
N SER A 159 -8.73 -9.43 8.91
CA SER A 159 -8.26 -9.18 7.56
C SER A 159 -8.40 -7.70 7.24
N ILE A 160 -7.29 -7.07 6.85
CA ILE A 160 -7.18 -5.66 6.53
C ILE A 160 -6.70 -5.49 5.10
N ILE A 161 -7.35 -4.59 4.36
CA ILE A 161 -6.85 -4.07 3.09
C ILE A 161 -6.09 -2.77 3.38
N PRO A 162 -4.78 -2.72 3.16
CA PRO A 162 -4.01 -1.52 3.43
C PRO A 162 -4.36 -0.38 2.47
N THR A 163 -4.14 0.86 2.92
CA THR A 163 -4.42 2.05 2.13
C THR A 163 -3.27 3.05 2.16
N THR A 164 -3.21 3.90 1.14
CA THR A 164 -2.29 5.04 1.06
C THR A 164 -3.03 6.29 0.57
N SER A 165 -2.43 7.45 0.76
CA SER A 165 -2.96 8.70 0.23
C SER A 165 -2.70 8.80 -1.27
N PHE A 166 -3.68 9.30 -2.01
CA PHE A 166 -3.51 9.62 -3.43
C PHE A 166 -2.47 10.73 -3.64
N LYS A 167 -1.58 10.52 -4.61
CA LYS A 167 -0.58 11.49 -5.06
C LYS A 167 -0.65 11.57 -6.58
N ALA A 168 -1.11 12.70 -7.11
CA ALA A 168 -1.41 12.83 -8.55
C ALA A 168 -0.22 12.49 -9.46
N GLU A 169 0.99 12.71 -8.98
CA GLU A 169 2.26 12.54 -9.69
C GLU A 169 2.91 11.16 -9.52
N LYS A 170 2.38 10.31 -8.64
CA LYS A 170 2.97 8.99 -8.31
C LYS A 170 1.97 7.84 -8.31
N THR A 171 0.72 8.12 -7.97
CA THR A 171 -0.30 7.08 -7.87
C THR A 171 -0.74 6.67 -9.26
N LEU A 172 -0.37 5.45 -9.63
CA LEU A 172 -0.92 4.73 -10.75
C LEU A 172 -2.20 4.02 -10.29
N ASP A 173 -3.29 4.23 -11.03
CA ASP A 173 -4.52 3.49 -10.83
C ASP A 173 -4.44 2.21 -11.67
N THR A 174 -4.41 1.07 -11.00
CA THR A 174 -4.40 -0.27 -11.59
C THR A 174 -5.57 -1.08 -11.09
N ASP A 175 -5.72 -2.29 -11.61
CA ASP A 175 -6.74 -3.24 -11.17
C ASP A 175 -6.56 -3.68 -9.70
N LEU A 176 -5.34 -3.61 -9.17
CA LEU A 176 -4.99 -4.00 -7.79
C LEU A 176 -4.62 -2.82 -6.87
N SER A 177 -4.43 -1.62 -7.41
CA SER A 177 -4.14 -0.40 -6.66
C SER A 177 -4.97 0.74 -7.21
N PHE A 178 -6.10 1.06 -6.58
CA PHE A 178 -7.06 2.02 -7.14
C PHE A 178 -7.57 3.02 -6.12
N ASN A 179 -7.99 4.18 -6.62
CA ASN A 179 -8.56 5.23 -5.81
C ASN A 179 -10.04 4.94 -5.51
N ILE A 180 -10.46 5.13 -4.25
CA ILE A 180 -11.86 5.08 -3.81
C ILE A 180 -12.42 6.46 -3.46
N GLY A 181 -11.68 7.52 -3.82
CA GLY A 181 -12.04 8.91 -3.59
C GLY A 181 -11.88 9.33 -2.13
N HIS A 182 -12.60 10.37 -1.75
CA HIS A 182 -12.58 10.91 -0.39
C HIS A 182 -13.40 10.03 0.56
N VAL A 183 -12.76 9.56 1.63
CA VAL A 183 -13.40 8.67 2.60
C VAL A 183 -13.89 9.48 3.80
N SER A 184 -15.18 9.76 3.82
CA SER A 184 -15.86 10.47 4.92
C SER A 184 -15.13 11.78 5.28
N PHE A 185 -14.61 11.90 6.50
CA PHE A 185 -13.86 13.07 6.99
C PHE A 185 -12.35 12.80 7.16
N LEU A 186 -11.80 11.84 6.41
CA LEU A 186 -10.34 11.68 6.30
C LEU A 186 -9.75 12.71 5.34
N GLN A 187 -8.51 13.12 5.55
CA GLN A 187 -7.87 14.09 4.65
C GLN A 187 -7.42 13.43 3.35
N GLY A 188 -7.75 14.07 2.22
CA GLY A 188 -7.34 13.63 0.88
C GLY A 188 -8.15 12.44 0.34
N GLU A 189 -7.75 11.98 -0.84
CA GLU A 189 -8.32 10.77 -1.45
C GLU A 189 -7.55 9.52 -1.00
N THR A 190 -8.26 8.41 -0.91
CA THR A 190 -7.74 7.14 -0.40
C THR A 190 -7.54 6.15 -1.53
N VAL A 191 -6.35 5.58 -1.59
CA VAL A 191 -5.96 4.51 -2.53
C VAL A 191 -5.92 3.20 -1.77
N VAL A 192 -6.57 2.18 -2.34
CA VAL A 192 -6.64 0.83 -1.78
C VAL A 192 -5.58 -0.04 -2.43
N LEU A 193 -4.85 -0.82 -1.63
CA LEU A 193 -3.79 -1.73 -2.08
C LEU A 193 -4.27 -3.18 -1.96
N MET A 194 -5.03 -3.66 -2.95
CA MET A 194 -5.63 -5.01 -2.93
C MET A 194 -4.60 -6.13 -2.93
N ASN A 195 -3.46 -5.91 -3.58
CA ASN A 195 -2.36 -6.88 -3.59
C ASN A 195 -1.65 -7.02 -2.23
N GLN A 196 -1.94 -6.15 -1.27
CA GLN A 196 -1.34 -6.17 0.07
C GLN A 196 -2.33 -6.56 1.17
N ILE A 197 -3.46 -7.20 0.82
CA ILE A 197 -4.39 -7.73 1.85
C ILE A 197 -3.63 -8.61 2.82
N THR A 198 -3.76 -8.32 4.11
CA THR A 198 -3.02 -9.01 5.16
C THR A 198 -3.89 -9.26 6.39
N SER A 199 -3.52 -10.27 7.16
CA SER A 199 -4.17 -10.60 8.43
C SER A 199 -3.39 -9.97 9.57
N VAL A 200 -4.06 -9.15 10.38
CA VAL A 200 -3.44 -8.49 11.53
C VAL A 200 -4.11 -8.85 12.85
N SER A 201 -3.29 -9.00 13.89
CA SER A 201 -3.77 -9.06 15.26
C SER A 201 -4.46 -7.75 15.64
N ARG A 202 -5.56 -7.84 16.38
CA ARG A 202 -6.26 -6.70 17.00
C ARG A 202 -5.34 -5.85 17.87
N LYS A 203 -4.26 -6.42 18.42
CA LYS A 203 -3.21 -5.71 19.18
C LYS A 203 -2.48 -4.63 18.36
N ARG A 204 -2.50 -4.75 17.03
CA ARG A 204 -1.89 -3.79 16.10
C ARG A 204 -2.85 -2.69 15.66
N ILE A 205 -4.14 -2.83 15.97
CA ILE A 205 -5.18 -1.89 15.56
C ILE A 205 -5.34 -0.83 16.65
N ARG A 206 -5.14 0.44 16.28
CA ARG A 206 -5.44 1.59 17.14
C ARG A 206 -6.90 2.00 16.94
N ASN A 207 -7.58 2.26 18.06
CA ASN A 207 -8.92 2.83 18.05
C ASN A 207 -8.81 4.33 17.77
N VAL A 208 -8.78 4.70 16.49
CA VAL A 208 -8.73 6.09 16.06
C VAL A 208 -10.13 6.54 15.69
N ARG A 209 -10.51 7.71 16.21
CA ARG A 209 -11.72 8.43 15.83
C ARG A 209 -11.29 9.74 15.18
N HIS A 210 -12.01 10.15 14.15
CA HIS A 210 -11.73 11.42 13.48
C HIS A 210 -12.86 12.40 13.77
N LYS A 211 -12.53 13.69 13.78
CA LYS A 211 -13.50 14.73 14.05
C LYS A 211 -14.38 14.91 12.80
N ASN A 212 -15.67 14.62 12.95
CA ASN A 212 -16.64 14.86 11.89
C ASN A 212 -16.91 16.37 11.80
N PRO A 213 -16.66 17.02 10.65
CA PRO A 213 -16.79 18.47 10.50
C PRO A 213 -18.25 18.96 10.55
N ILE A 214 -19.23 18.07 10.34
CA ILE A 214 -20.66 18.40 10.37
C ILE A 214 -21.20 18.31 11.79
N THR A 215 -20.85 17.25 12.52
CA THR A 215 -21.39 16.98 13.87
C THR A 215 -20.50 17.48 15.00
N ASP A 216 -19.27 17.90 14.69
CA ASP A 216 -18.19 18.25 15.61
C ASP A 216 -17.75 17.11 16.56
N LYS A 217 -18.22 15.88 16.32
CA LYS A 217 -17.97 14.70 17.18
C LYS A 217 -16.85 13.82 16.64
N PHE A 218 -16.15 13.15 17.56
CA PHE A 218 -15.17 12.12 17.21
C PHE A 218 -15.87 10.81 16.87
N GLU A 219 -15.84 10.44 15.60
CA GLU A 219 -16.57 9.31 15.04
C GLU A 219 -15.62 8.30 14.36
N ILE A 220 -16.10 7.07 14.24
CA ILE A 220 -15.43 6.00 13.50
C ILE A 220 -15.73 6.19 12.01
N VAL A 221 -14.70 6.13 11.18
CA VAL A 221 -14.85 6.28 9.73
C VAL A 221 -15.30 4.95 9.11
N LYS A 222 -16.36 5.01 8.30
CA LYS A 222 -16.89 3.91 7.51
C LYS A 222 -16.99 4.33 6.05
N LEU A 223 -16.85 3.35 5.16
CA LEU A 223 -16.96 3.56 3.72
C LEU A 223 -18.41 3.74 3.27
N SER A 224 -18.63 4.56 2.25
CA SER A 224 -19.93 4.66 1.57
C SER A 224 -20.27 3.39 0.79
N PRO A 225 -21.55 3.12 0.45
CA PRO A 225 -21.92 1.96 -0.36
C PRO A 225 -21.17 1.87 -1.69
N GLU A 226 -20.96 2.99 -2.38
CA GLU A 226 -20.20 3.09 -3.63
C GLU A 226 -18.74 2.66 -3.43
N GLN A 227 -18.09 3.14 -2.36
CA GLN A 227 -16.72 2.76 -2.00
C GLN A 227 -16.62 1.27 -1.65
N GLN A 228 -17.61 0.74 -0.92
CA GLN A 228 -17.68 -0.68 -0.60
C GLN A 228 -17.78 -1.53 -1.87
N ASN A 229 -18.60 -1.11 -2.84
CA ASN A 229 -18.72 -1.81 -4.12
C ASN A 229 -17.43 -1.74 -4.93
N ARG A 230 -16.75 -0.59 -4.97
CA ARG A 230 -15.46 -0.46 -5.63
C ARG A 230 -14.38 -1.39 -5.04
N ILE A 231 -14.42 -1.62 -3.73
CA ILE A 231 -13.52 -2.60 -3.06
C ILE A 231 -13.91 -4.03 -3.39
N LYS A 232 -15.21 -4.35 -3.39
CA LYS A 232 -15.69 -5.68 -3.80
C LYS A 232 -15.22 -6.01 -5.21
N ASP A 233 -15.27 -5.06 -6.14
CA ASP A 233 -14.72 -5.20 -7.49
C ASP A 233 -13.23 -5.51 -7.48
N GLY A 234 -12.45 -4.78 -6.67
CA GLY A 234 -11.04 -5.09 -6.45
C GLY A 234 -10.82 -6.52 -5.94
N PHE A 235 -11.70 -6.99 -5.05
CA PHE A 235 -11.62 -8.36 -4.52
C PHE A 235 -12.00 -9.42 -5.56
N ARG A 236 -12.93 -9.14 -6.48
CA ARG A 236 -13.21 -10.05 -7.61
C ARG A 236 -11.97 -10.22 -8.49
N ILE A 237 -11.26 -9.14 -8.79
CA ILE A 237 -10.02 -9.21 -9.56
C ILE A 237 -8.93 -9.96 -8.77
N TYR A 238 -8.65 -9.52 -7.54
CA TYR A 238 -7.57 -10.10 -6.74
C TYR A 238 -7.85 -11.54 -6.28
N GLY A 239 -9.02 -11.76 -5.68
CA GLY A 239 -9.41 -13.00 -5.02
C GLY A 239 -10.06 -14.01 -5.95
N LEU A 240 -10.94 -13.57 -6.85
CA LEU A 240 -11.63 -14.46 -7.81
C LEU A 240 -10.91 -14.57 -9.16
N LYS A 241 -9.79 -13.85 -9.34
CA LYS A 241 -8.97 -13.85 -10.56
C LYS A 241 -9.73 -13.42 -11.82
N GLU A 242 -10.78 -12.62 -11.64
CA GLU A 242 -11.43 -11.93 -12.75
C GLU A 242 -10.48 -10.90 -13.37
N ARG A 243 -10.67 -10.58 -14.65
CA ARG A 243 -9.90 -9.54 -15.32
C ARG A 243 -10.70 -8.24 -15.37
N SER A 244 -9.98 -7.12 -15.41
CA SER A 244 -10.59 -5.82 -15.59
C SER A 244 -11.09 -5.63 -17.03
N LEU A 245 -12.05 -4.71 -17.21
CA LEU A 245 -12.54 -4.26 -18.51
C LEU A 245 -11.38 -3.94 -19.47
N TYR A 246 -10.40 -3.18 -18.98
CA TYR A 246 -9.21 -2.81 -19.73
C TYR A 246 -8.40 -4.03 -20.14
N ASN A 247 -8.01 -4.88 -19.17
CA ASN A 247 -7.10 -5.98 -19.45
C ASN A 247 -7.73 -7.04 -20.37
N GLU A 248 -9.02 -7.36 -20.18
CA GLU A 248 -9.67 -8.42 -20.95
C GLU A 248 -10.16 -7.94 -22.33
N PHE A 249 -10.90 -6.83 -22.36
CA PHE A 249 -11.70 -6.46 -23.54
C PHE A 249 -11.13 -5.31 -24.36
N ILE A 250 -10.10 -4.61 -23.86
CA ILE A 250 -9.45 -3.50 -24.57
C ILE A 250 -8.01 -3.87 -24.91
N TYR A 251 -7.19 -4.20 -23.91
CA TYR A 251 -5.76 -4.47 -24.11
C TYR A 251 -5.53 -5.73 -24.95
N ASN A 252 -6.15 -6.85 -24.54
CA ASN A 252 -5.91 -8.18 -25.15
C ASN A 252 -6.87 -8.53 -26.30
N SER A 253 -7.98 -7.81 -26.47
CA SER A 253 -9.00 -8.12 -27.48
C SER A 253 -8.85 -7.26 -28.73
N PHE A 254 -9.11 -7.86 -29.91
CA PHE A 254 -9.16 -7.20 -31.22
C PHE A 254 -8.02 -6.22 -31.46
N VAL A 255 -6.80 -6.77 -31.64
CA VAL A 255 -5.53 -6.02 -31.74
C VAL A 255 -5.50 -4.99 -32.88
N ASP A 256 -6.36 -5.14 -33.88
CA ASP A 256 -6.52 -4.26 -35.03
C ASP A 256 -7.53 -3.11 -34.79
N THR A 257 -8.02 -2.95 -33.55
CA THR A 257 -8.99 -1.92 -33.18
C THR A 257 -8.58 -1.12 -31.92
N LEU A 258 -9.10 0.10 -31.83
CA LEU A 258 -9.02 0.98 -30.66
C LEU A 258 -10.43 1.31 -30.13
N PRO A 259 -10.56 1.54 -28.81
CA PRO A 259 -11.86 1.79 -28.18
C PRO A 259 -12.34 3.24 -28.39
N ILE A 260 -13.65 3.41 -28.55
CA ILE A 260 -14.36 4.68 -28.41
C ILE A 260 -15.41 4.50 -27.32
N LEU A 261 -15.27 5.28 -26.26
CA LEU A 261 -16.20 5.36 -25.15
C LEU A 261 -17.39 6.24 -25.53
N GLU A 262 -18.60 5.76 -25.27
CA GLU A 262 -19.85 6.52 -25.43
C GLU A 262 -19.94 7.66 -24.39
N TYR A 263 -19.49 7.38 -23.15
CA TYR A 263 -19.46 8.31 -22.02
C TYR A 263 -18.05 8.31 -21.38
N PRO A 264 -17.05 8.96 -22.00
CA PRO A 264 -15.66 8.90 -21.54
C PRO A 264 -15.46 9.29 -20.07
N GLU A 265 -16.20 10.29 -19.60
CA GLU A 265 -16.14 10.83 -18.25
C GLU A 265 -16.57 9.84 -17.16
N VAL A 266 -17.44 8.88 -17.50
CA VAL A 266 -17.89 7.83 -16.57
C VAL A 266 -17.12 6.54 -16.82
N GLN A 267 -17.04 6.12 -18.09
CA GLN A 267 -16.50 4.81 -18.47
C GLN A 267 -15.00 4.68 -18.23
N TYR A 268 -14.25 5.79 -18.12
CA TYR A 268 -12.87 5.74 -17.68
C TYR A 268 -12.73 5.06 -16.30
N PHE A 269 -13.62 5.37 -15.36
CA PHE A 269 -13.59 4.76 -14.02
C PHE A 269 -13.96 3.27 -14.02
N HIS A 270 -14.42 2.73 -15.16
CA HIS A 270 -14.75 1.32 -15.33
C HIS A 270 -13.55 0.48 -15.79
N LEU A 271 -12.51 1.11 -16.35
CA LEU A 271 -11.39 0.42 -17.00
C LEU A 271 -10.69 -0.58 -16.07
N ASN A 272 -10.49 -0.21 -14.81
CA ASN A 272 -9.85 -1.04 -13.77
C ASN A 272 -10.87 -1.85 -12.93
N ARG A 273 -12.09 -2.04 -13.42
CA ARG A 273 -13.17 -2.79 -12.76
C ARG A 273 -13.51 -4.05 -13.55
N PRO A 274 -13.93 -5.14 -12.89
CA PRO A 274 -14.50 -6.29 -13.58
C PRO A 274 -15.91 -5.95 -14.08
N ILE A 275 -16.34 -6.63 -15.14
CA ILE A 275 -17.64 -6.35 -15.77
C ILE A 275 -18.50 -7.61 -15.91
N ARG A 276 -19.81 -7.40 -16.00
CA ARG A 276 -20.77 -8.39 -16.48
C ARG A 276 -20.92 -8.20 -17.98
N LEU A 277 -20.44 -9.17 -18.75
CA LEU A 277 -20.51 -9.11 -20.21
C LEU A 277 -21.96 -9.27 -20.69
N VAL A 278 -22.38 -8.41 -21.62
CA VAL A 278 -23.66 -8.54 -22.33
C VAL A 278 -23.40 -9.03 -23.76
N GLU A 279 -22.54 -8.34 -24.52
CA GLU A 279 -22.18 -8.69 -25.89
C GLU A 279 -20.71 -8.34 -26.18
N ASN A 280 -20.00 -9.17 -26.95
CA ASN A 280 -18.62 -8.91 -27.36
C ASN A 280 -18.39 -9.23 -28.84
N TYR A 281 -18.46 -8.20 -29.70
CA TYR A 281 -18.21 -8.29 -31.13
C TYR A 281 -16.98 -7.48 -31.53
N LYS A 282 -16.43 -7.73 -32.73
CA LYS A 282 -15.22 -7.05 -33.21
C LYS A 282 -15.34 -5.51 -33.18
N ASN A 283 -16.51 -4.98 -33.48
CA ASN A 283 -16.80 -3.55 -33.55
C ASN A 283 -17.48 -2.97 -32.30
N LYS A 284 -17.90 -3.80 -31.34
CA LYS A 284 -18.74 -3.36 -30.22
C LYS A 284 -18.58 -4.24 -28.98
N LEU A 285 -18.47 -3.62 -27.82
CA LEU A 285 -18.58 -4.25 -26.51
C LEU A 285 -19.76 -3.65 -25.76
N THR A 286 -20.67 -4.50 -25.27
CA THR A 286 -21.79 -4.10 -24.41
C THR A 286 -21.59 -4.75 -23.04
N TYR A 287 -21.65 -3.98 -21.96
CA TYR A 287 -21.39 -4.49 -20.61
C TYR A 287 -22.20 -3.78 -19.52
N LYS A 288 -22.22 -4.38 -18.32
CA LYS A 288 -22.71 -3.78 -17.08
C LYS A 288 -21.63 -3.88 -15.99
N LEU A 289 -21.69 -3.02 -14.98
CA LEU A 289 -20.92 -3.22 -13.75
C LEU A 289 -21.65 -4.20 -12.84
N TYR A 290 -20.99 -4.71 -11.80
CA TYR A 290 -21.61 -5.63 -10.84
C TYR A 290 -22.59 -4.94 -9.88
N ASP A 291 -22.40 -3.65 -9.64
CA ASP A 291 -23.18 -2.81 -8.74
C ASP A 291 -24.13 -1.85 -9.45
N ASP A 292 -24.18 -1.88 -10.78
CA ASP A 292 -25.02 -1.03 -11.63
C ASP A 292 -25.75 -1.88 -12.66
N GLU A 293 -27.03 -1.56 -12.90
CA GLU A 293 -27.86 -2.20 -13.92
C GLU A 293 -27.82 -1.46 -15.26
N LYS A 294 -27.26 -0.25 -15.30
CA LYS A 294 -27.06 0.50 -16.54
C LYS A 294 -26.15 -0.27 -17.49
N VAL A 295 -26.56 -0.30 -18.75
CA VAL A 295 -25.79 -0.88 -19.85
C VAL A 295 -24.90 0.19 -20.45
N TYR A 296 -23.64 -0.17 -20.68
CA TYR A 296 -22.62 0.68 -21.26
C TYR A 296 -22.10 0.07 -22.56
N VAL A 297 -21.76 0.92 -23.52
CA VAL A 297 -21.21 0.50 -24.82
C VAL A 297 -19.83 1.08 -25.05
N ILE A 298 -18.93 0.27 -25.60
CA ILE A 298 -17.65 0.71 -26.16
C ILE A 298 -17.63 0.28 -27.62
N GLU A 299 -17.55 1.25 -28.53
CA GLU A 299 -17.30 0.95 -29.93
C GLU A 299 -15.82 0.62 -30.14
N ARG A 300 -15.52 -0.20 -31.14
CA ARG A 300 -14.17 -0.56 -31.54
C ARG A 300 -13.99 -0.23 -33.01
N LYS A 301 -13.02 0.62 -33.32
CA LYS A 301 -12.77 1.05 -34.70
C LYS A 301 -11.36 0.69 -35.13
N PRO A 302 -11.15 0.33 -36.41
CA PRO A 302 -9.82 0.21 -36.98
C PRO A 302 -9.08 1.55 -36.87
N TYR A 303 -7.75 1.49 -36.86
CA TYR A 303 -6.91 2.64 -36.60
C TYR A 303 -5.64 2.61 -37.45
N LYS A 304 -4.99 3.76 -37.58
CA LYS A 304 -3.66 3.92 -38.17
C LYS A 304 -2.78 4.70 -37.20
N LEU A 305 -1.65 4.11 -36.82
CA LEU A 305 -0.70 4.76 -35.90
C LEU A 305 0.38 5.52 -36.68
N PRO A 306 0.86 6.64 -36.13
CA PRO A 306 2.10 7.26 -36.60
C PRO A 306 3.29 6.30 -36.49
N SER A 307 4.28 6.48 -37.36
CA SER A 307 5.54 5.72 -37.32
C SER A 307 6.21 5.84 -35.96
N GLY A 308 6.59 4.71 -35.36
CA GLY A 308 7.25 4.66 -34.06
C GLY A 308 6.30 4.56 -32.85
N THR A 309 4.99 4.74 -33.05
CA THR A 309 3.99 4.50 -32.00
C THR A 309 3.48 3.06 -32.10
N ASN A 310 3.20 2.44 -30.96
CA ASN A 310 2.51 1.15 -30.91
C ASN A 310 1.23 1.24 -30.07
N ARG A 311 0.25 0.41 -30.41
CA ARG A 311 -1.08 0.40 -29.78
C ARG A 311 -1.02 0.23 -28.26
N ILE A 312 -0.14 -0.67 -27.81
CA ILE A 312 0.02 -0.99 -26.39
C ILE A 312 0.51 0.23 -25.60
N GLY A 313 1.48 0.96 -26.14
CA GLY A 313 2.02 2.19 -25.55
C GLY A 313 0.96 3.28 -25.44
N LEU A 314 0.14 3.43 -26.48
CA LEU A 314 -0.97 4.38 -26.52
C LEU A 314 -2.07 4.04 -25.49
N LEU A 315 -2.45 2.76 -25.39
CA LEU A 315 -3.42 2.31 -24.39
C LEU A 315 -2.88 2.48 -22.96
N LYS A 316 -1.59 2.20 -22.74
CA LYS A 316 -0.95 2.40 -21.44
C LYS A 316 -0.85 3.88 -21.07
N SER A 317 -0.42 4.75 -21.99
CA SER A 317 -0.34 6.19 -21.71
C SER A 317 -1.71 6.78 -21.33
N TRP A 318 -2.78 6.23 -21.89
CA TRP A 318 -4.14 6.59 -21.52
C TRP A 318 -4.56 6.08 -20.13
N VAL A 319 -4.44 4.78 -19.85
CA VAL A 319 -4.95 4.19 -18.59
C VAL A 319 -4.06 4.54 -17.40
N GLU A 320 -2.75 4.49 -17.58
CA GLU A 320 -1.72 4.69 -16.56
C GLU A 320 -1.26 6.15 -16.45
N ALA A 321 -2.02 7.10 -17.00
CA ALA A 321 -1.69 8.53 -16.95
C ALA A 321 -1.47 9.03 -15.51
N VAL A 322 -0.41 9.82 -15.32
CA VAL A 322 -0.06 10.53 -14.07
C VAL A 322 0.14 12.01 -14.34
N ALA A 323 0.08 12.84 -13.29
CA ALA A 323 0.39 14.25 -13.41
C ALA A 323 1.87 14.47 -13.78
N ILE A 324 2.13 15.45 -14.65
CA ILE A 324 3.50 15.80 -15.07
C ILE A 324 4.04 16.85 -14.11
N MET A 325 5.22 16.58 -13.54
CA MET A 325 5.93 17.51 -12.68
C MET A 325 7.08 18.20 -13.41
N ASP A 326 7.34 19.43 -13.02
CA ASP A 326 8.61 20.09 -13.28
C ASP A 326 9.70 19.45 -12.41
N PRO A 327 10.77 18.88 -12.99
CA PRO A 327 11.85 18.24 -12.23
C PRO A 327 12.56 19.23 -11.30
N LEU A 328 12.60 20.53 -11.63
CA LEU A 328 13.31 21.54 -10.85
C LEU A 328 12.45 22.09 -9.71
N SER A 329 11.24 22.57 -10.03
CA SER A 329 10.37 23.18 -9.01
C SER A 329 9.56 22.18 -8.18
N LYS A 330 9.50 20.90 -8.60
CA LYS A 330 8.64 19.86 -8.02
C LYS A 330 7.15 20.24 -8.00
N LYS A 331 6.73 21.18 -8.86
CA LYS A 331 5.34 21.59 -9.03
C LYS A 331 4.70 20.80 -10.16
N ILE A 332 3.40 20.56 -10.06
CA ILE A 332 2.60 19.95 -11.12
C ILE A 332 2.43 20.96 -12.26
N ILE A 333 2.93 20.63 -13.45
CA ILE A 333 2.74 21.39 -14.69
C ILE A 333 1.39 21.03 -15.31
N THR A 334 1.11 19.72 -15.41
CA THR A 334 -0.09 19.21 -16.05
C THR A 334 -0.78 18.21 -15.13
N MET A 335 -2.05 18.49 -14.80
CA MET A 335 -2.88 17.61 -13.99
C MET A 335 -3.14 16.29 -14.70
N ARG A 336 -3.26 15.20 -13.91
CA ARG A 336 -3.49 13.84 -14.39
C ARG A 336 -4.65 13.73 -15.39
N ASP A 337 -5.78 14.37 -15.10
CA ASP A 337 -6.97 14.30 -15.96
C ASP A 337 -6.74 14.91 -17.34
N LYS A 338 -5.92 15.97 -17.41
CA LYS A 338 -5.53 16.57 -18.70
C LYS A 338 -4.58 15.67 -19.49
N VAL A 339 -3.58 15.09 -18.83
CA VAL A 339 -2.65 14.13 -19.47
C VAL A 339 -3.42 12.95 -20.06
N ARG A 340 -4.37 12.41 -19.29
CA ARG A 340 -5.25 11.33 -19.71
C ARG A 340 -6.13 11.72 -20.89
N GLN A 341 -6.75 12.91 -20.83
CA GLN A 341 -7.60 13.40 -21.90
C GLN A 341 -6.81 13.55 -23.21
N SER A 342 -5.61 14.12 -23.15
CA SER A 342 -4.71 14.20 -24.32
C SER A 342 -4.33 12.83 -24.87
N ALA A 343 -4.04 11.84 -24.01
CA ALA A 343 -3.78 10.47 -24.46
C ALA A 343 -5.01 9.80 -25.10
N TYR A 344 -6.22 10.13 -24.64
CA TYR A 344 -7.46 9.66 -25.26
C TYR A 344 -7.72 10.34 -26.62
N GLU A 345 -7.40 11.63 -26.75
CA GLU A 345 -7.46 12.34 -28.02
C GLU A 345 -6.51 11.73 -29.06
N GLU A 346 -5.31 11.28 -28.66
CA GLU A 346 -4.40 10.54 -29.54
C GLU A 346 -5.02 9.23 -30.05
N ILE A 347 -5.81 8.52 -29.23
CA ILE A 347 -6.58 7.34 -29.65
C ILE A 347 -7.61 7.73 -30.71
N GLN A 348 -8.35 8.82 -30.51
CA GLN A 348 -9.36 9.29 -31.44
C GLN A 348 -8.74 9.72 -32.78
N ASN A 349 -7.61 10.43 -32.74
CA ASN A 349 -6.87 10.86 -33.92
C ASN A 349 -6.36 9.67 -34.74
N ALA A 350 -5.86 8.61 -34.09
CA ALA A 350 -5.42 7.39 -34.77
C ALA A 350 -6.57 6.67 -35.50
N ILE A 351 -7.78 6.73 -34.95
CA ILE A 351 -8.99 6.18 -35.59
C ILE A 351 -9.40 7.06 -36.77
N GLN A 352 -9.38 8.38 -36.61
CA GLN A 352 -9.76 9.32 -37.67
C GLN A 352 -8.83 9.21 -38.88
N ALA A 353 -7.51 9.11 -38.66
CA ALA A 353 -6.52 8.97 -39.73
C ALA A 353 -6.78 7.74 -40.62
N PHE A 354 -7.25 6.63 -40.04
CA PHE A 354 -7.64 5.45 -40.81
C PHE A 354 -8.88 5.69 -41.69
N GLY A 355 -9.84 6.50 -41.21
CA GLY A 355 -11.02 6.86 -41.99
C GLY A 355 -10.69 7.71 -43.21
N GLU A 356 -9.83 8.72 -43.03
CA GLU A 356 -9.44 9.67 -44.09
C GLU A 356 -8.68 9.00 -45.25
N ASP A 357 -7.79 8.05 -44.95
CA ASP A 357 -7.06 7.30 -45.98
C ASP A 357 -7.99 6.43 -46.84
N ASN A 358 -8.94 5.72 -46.22
CA ASN A 358 -9.89 4.89 -46.95
C ASN A 358 -10.81 5.73 -47.84
N GLU A 359 -11.21 6.92 -47.38
CA GLU A 359 -11.99 7.84 -48.22
C GLU A 359 -11.17 8.39 -49.40
N ALA A 360 -9.87 8.60 -49.24
CA ALA A 360 -8.98 9.04 -50.31
C ALA A 360 -8.76 7.93 -51.36
N GLU A 361 -8.62 6.67 -50.93
CA GLU A 361 -8.52 5.50 -51.84
C GLU A 361 -9.81 5.30 -52.64
N LEU A 362 -10.98 5.46 -52.01
CA LEU A 362 -12.28 5.35 -52.69
C LEU A 362 -12.54 6.48 -53.69
N LYS A 363 -11.94 7.67 -53.51
CA LYS A 363 -12.07 8.80 -54.46
C LYS A 363 -11.08 8.76 -55.62
N SER A 364 -10.03 7.95 -55.53
CA SER A 364 -8.99 7.79 -56.56
C SER A 364 -9.13 6.51 -57.39
N SER A 365 -10.08 5.64 -57.03
CA SER A 365 -10.57 4.52 -57.84
C SER A 365 -11.84 4.91 -58.60
#